data_AF-A0A2E8AP16-F1
#
_entry.id   AF-A0A2E8AP16-F1
#
_cell.length_a   1.000
_cell.length_b   1.000
_cell.length_c   1.000
_cell.angle_alpha   90.00
_cell.angle_beta   90.00
_cell.angle_gamma   90.00
#
_symmetry.space_group_name_H-M   'P 1'
#
loop_
_entity.id
_entity.type
_entity.pdbx_description
1 polymer ?
#
loop_
_entity_poly.entity_id
_entity_poly.type
_entity_poly.pdbx_seq_one_letter_code
_entity_poly.pdbx_strand_id
1 'polypeptide(L)' 'MRRNKPNRLQVSVSKEQLKKLLLEKKLVASDIRCCDYCSQCELKQLILECARINCSGSLQKFGN' A
#
# COMPACT_ATOMS: atom_id res chain seq x y z
N MET A 1 -17.20 -32.36 2.53
CA MET A 1 -16.59 -31.60 1.41
C MET A 1 -15.43 -30.77 1.95
N ARG A 2 -14.17 -31.10 1.60
CA ARG A 2 -13.00 -30.30 2.00
C ARG A 2 -13.04 -28.98 1.22
N ARG A 3 -13.28 -27.87 1.90
CA ARG A 3 -13.12 -26.53 1.33
C ARG A 3 -11.64 -26.38 0.95
N ASN A 4 -11.33 -26.26 -0.36
CA ASN A 4 -10.03 -25.81 -0.83
C ASN A 4 -9.76 -24.44 -0.19
N LYS A 5 -9.04 -24.40 0.93
CA LYS A 5 -8.47 -23.16 1.44
C LYS A 5 -7.45 -22.75 0.37
N PRO A 6 -7.56 -21.56 -0.24
CA PRO A 6 -6.50 -21.08 -1.11
C PRO A 6 -5.20 -21.14 -0.32
N ASN A 7 -4.14 -21.74 -0.88
CA ASN A 7 -2.81 -21.73 -0.29
C ASN A 7 -2.35 -20.27 -0.21
N ARG A 8 -2.67 -19.62 0.90
CA ARG A 8 -2.25 -18.26 1.17
C ARG A 8 -0.76 -18.30 1.45
N LEU A 9 0.02 -17.79 0.51
CA LEU A 9 1.43 -17.54 0.72
C LEU A 9 1.55 -16.37 1.69
N GLN A 10 2.19 -16.62 2.84
CA GLN A 10 2.61 -15.56 3.74
C GLN A 10 3.98 -15.09 3.29
N VAL A 11 4.08 -13.80 2.94
CA VAL A 11 5.33 -13.16 2.54
C VAL A 11 5.55 -11.97 3.46
N SER A 12 6.76 -11.86 3.98
CA SER A 12 7.20 -10.69 4.75
C SER A 12 7.95 -9.75 3.82
N VAL A 13 7.63 -8.46 3.88
CA VAL A 13 8.22 -7.41 3.05
C VAL A 13 8.59 -6.24 3.95
N SER A 14 9.73 -5.59 3.69
CA SER A 14 10.10 -4.40 4.45
C SER A 14 9.20 -3.21 4.08
N LYS A 15 9.15 -2.20 4.95
CA LYS A 15 8.39 -0.96 4.69
C LYS A 15 8.88 -0.25 3.42
N GLU A 16 10.20 -0.25 3.18
CA GLU A 16 10.85 0.36 2.02
C GLU A 16 10.47 -0.38 0.73
N GLN A 17 10.49 -1.71 0.76
CA GLN A 17 10.06 -2.53 -0.38
C GLN A 17 8.58 -2.32 -0.69
N LEU A 18 7.73 -2.29 0.34
CA LEU A 18 6.31 -2.00 0.21
C LEU A 18 6.07 -0.62 -0.39
N LYS A 19 6.77 0.41 0.10
CA LYS A 19 6.71 1.78 -0.43
C LYS A 19 7.08 1.84 -1.90
N LYS A 20 8.17 1.17 -2.29
CA LYS A 20 8.60 1.09 -3.70
C LYS A 20 7.52 0.49 -4.59
N LEU A 21 6.91 -0.63 -4.17
CA LEU A 21 5.84 -1.28 -4.94
C LEU A 21 4.58 -0.42 -5.08
N LEU A 22 4.22 0.31 -4.02
CA LEU A 22 3.09 1.26 -4.04
C LEU A 22 3.37 2.44 -4.98
N LEU A 23 4.57 3.02 -4.94
CA LEU A 23 4.97 4.12 -5.83
C LEU A 23 4.98 3.68 -7.31
N GLU A 24 5.48 2.49 -7.60
CA GLU A 24 5.49 1.89 -8.95
C GLU A 24 4.10 1.44 -9.42
N LYS A 25 3.05 1.56 -8.59
CA LYS A 25 1.67 1.10 -8.85
C LYS A 25 1.59 -0.39 -9.20
N LYS A 26 2.52 -1.21 -8.69
CA LYS A 26 2.57 -2.67 -8.92
C LYS A 26 1.87 -3.49 -7.85
N LEU A 27 1.36 -2.83 -6.81
CA LEU A 27 0.71 -3.47 -5.68
C LEU A 27 -0.59 -2.75 -5.32
N VAL A 28 -1.65 -3.54 -5.16
CA VAL A 28 -2.87 -3.12 -4.47
C VAL A 28 -2.81 -3.73 -3.07
N ALA A 29 -2.86 -2.88 -2.05
CA ALA A 29 -2.79 -3.29 -0.66
C ALA A 29 -4.08 -2.88 0.08
N SER A 30 -4.53 -3.73 1.00
CA SER A 30 -5.67 -3.45 1.88
C SER A 30 -5.29 -3.81 3.30
N ASP A 31 -5.66 -2.95 4.25
CA ASP A 31 -5.45 -3.21 5.67
C ASP A 31 -6.66 -3.97 6.22
N ILE A 32 -6.45 -5.25 6.52
CA ILE A 32 -7.49 -6.15 7.04
C ILE A 32 -7.93 -5.73 8.46
N ARG A 33 -7.06 -5.03 9.20
CA ARG A 33 -7.29 -4.56 10.56
C ARG A 33 -7.63 -3.07 10.64
N CYS A 34 -7.92 -2.41 9.51
CA CYS A 34 -8.13 -0.95 9.49
C CYS A 34 -9.27 -0.48 10.42
N CYS A 35 -10.22 -1.35 10.74
CA CYS A 35 -11.36 -1.05 11.63
C CYS A 35 -11.12 -1.45 13.09
N ASP A 36 -9.98 -2.07 13.42
CA ASP A 36 -9.66 -2.41 14.80
C ASP A 36 -9.32 -1.13 15.56
N TYR A 37 -9.87 -0.97 16.77
CA TYR A 37 -9.61 0.19 17.62
C TYR A 37 -8.11 0.40 17.90
N CYS A 38 -7.32 -0.68 17.91
CA CYS A 38 -5.88 -0.64 18.12
C CYS A 38 -5.07 -0.43 16.83
N SER A 39 -5.72 -0.28 15.67
CA SER A 39 -5.00 -0.11 14.40
C SER A 39 -4.35 1.26 14.33
N GLN A 40 -3.04 1.27 14.07
CA GLN A 40 -2.28 2.50 13.85
C GLN A 40 -2.44 3.05 12.43
N CYS A 41 -3.22 2.39 11.57
CA CYS A 41 -3.49 2.80 10.19
C CYS A 41 -2.20 3.05 9.36
N GLU A 42 -1.11 2.33 9.65
CA GLU A 42 0.20 2.57 9.04
C GLU A 42 0.18 2.43 7.51
N LEU A 43 -0.59 1.48 6.99
CA LEU A 43 -0.75 1.31 5.54
C LEU A 43 -1.44 2.51 4.90
N LYS A 44 -2.48 3.06 5.54
CA LYS A 44 -3.17 4.26 5.06
C LYS A 44 -2.23 5.45 5.03
N GLN A 45 -1.44 5.64 6.10
CA GLN A 45 -0.44 6.72 6.15
C GLN A 45 0.60 6.56 5.02
N LEU A 46 1.10 5.35 4.79
CA LEU A 46 2.05 5.06 3.73
C LEU A 46 1.48 5.32 2.33
N ILE A 47 0.23 4.92 2.07
CA ILE A 47 -0.45 5.17 0.80
C ILE A 47 -0.60 6.69 0.57
N LEU A 48 -1.01 7.44 1.59
CA LEU A 48 -1.15 8.90 1.51
C LEU A 48 0.20 9.58 1.24
N GLU A 49 1.27 9.10 1.88
CA GLU A 49 2.64 9.57 1.62
C GLU A 49 3.06 9.32 0.16
N CYS A 50 2.81 8.11 -0.36
CA CYS A 50 3.11 7.76 -1.75
C CYS A 50 2.29 8.60 -2.74
N ALA A 51 1.01 8.84 -2.44
CA ALA A 51 0.13 9.68 -3.27
C ALA A 51 0.66 11.12 -3.35
N ARG A 52 1.10 11.70 -2.22
CA ARG A 52 1.70 13.04 -2.19
C ARG A 52 2.91 13.16 -3.10
N ILE A 53 3.81 12.17 -3.08
CA ILE A 53 5.01 12.12 -3.94
C ILE A 53 4.62 12.06 -5.43
N ASN A 54 3.61 11.27 -5.79
CA ASN A 54 3.14 11.17 -7.17
C ASN A 54 2.46 12.46 -7.65
N CYS A 55 1.71 13.15 -6.77
CA CYS A 55 1.05 14.41 -7.10
C CYS A 55 2.02 15.59 -7.20
N SER A 56 3.08 15.64 -6.39
CA SER A 56 4.09 16.71 -6.47
C SER A 56 4.90 16.64 -7.77
N GLY A 57 5.11 15.44 -8.32
CA GLY A 57 5.72 15.27 -9.65
C GLY A 57 4.80 15.64 -10.82
N SER A 58 3.47 15.58 -10.66
CA SER A 58 2.53 15.97 -11.73
C SER A 58 2.32 17.47 -11.83
N LEU A 59 2.47 18.23 -10.74
CA LEU A 59 2.37 19.69 -10.73
C LEU A 59 3.51 20.39 -11.49
N GLN A 60 4.70 19.78 -11.59
CA GLN A 60 5.80 20.34 -12.39
C GLN A 60 5.59 20.25 -13.91
N LYS A 61 4.63 19.43 -14.38
CA LYS A 61 4.40 19.23 -15.82
C LYS A 61 3.40 20.23 -16.44
N PHE A 62 2.80 21.10 -15.65
CA PHE A 62 1.82 22.11 -16.12
C PHE A 62 2.33 23.55 -16.02
N GLY A 63 3.60 23.76 -15.65
CA GLY A 63 4.24 25.07 -15.67
C GLY A 63 5.23 25.17 -16.81
N ASN A 64 4.74 25.35 -18.04
CA ASN A 64 5.52 25.87 -19.17
C ASN A 64 4.62 26.69 -20.08
#